data_AF-N6VHF5-F1
#
_entry.id   AF-N6VHF5-F1
#
_cell.length_a   1.000
_cell.length_b   1.000
_cell.length_c   1.000
_cell.angle_alpha   90.00
_cell.angle_beta   90.00
_cell.angle_gamma   90.00
#
_symmetry.space_group_name_H-M   'P 1'
#
loop_
_entity.id
_entity.type
_entity.pdbx_description
1 polymer ?
#
loop_
_entity_poly.entity_id
_entity_poly.type
_entity_poly.pdbx_seq_one_letter_code
_entity_poly.pdbx_strand_id
1 'polypeptide(L)'
;MKASDEQIKKAAFFLSSLRVPANTDPNAVASSYKLTLKHVSAYALAKAVENILTGQVEGMSKVFMPTCAELVSYCQKLESKVLARAWYVHRAIENTQAKALKEQEKRENVIPFTKTG
;
A
#
# COMPACT_ATOMS: atom_id res chain seq x y z
N MET A 1 -8.26 -5.40 1.15
CA MET A 1 -8.56 -6.76 0.66
C MET A 1 -7.27 -7.39 0.12
N LYS A 2 -7.03 -8.68 0.41
CA LYS A 2 -5.90 -9.43 -0.16
C LYS A 2 -6.15 -9.74 -1.63
N ALA A 3 -5.09 -9.91 -2.41
CA ALA A 3 -5.19 -10.27 -3.81
C ALA A 3 -5.82 -11.66 -3.95
N SER A 4 -6.81 -11.80 -4.83
CA SER A 4 -7.38 -13.11 -5.18
C SER A 4 -6.44 -13.88 -6.11
N ASP A 5 -6.63 -15.20 -6.19
CA ASP A 5 -5.92 -16.06 -7.15
C ASP A 5 -6.01 -15.53 -8.58
N GLU A 6 -7.18 -15.04 -9.00
CA GLU A 6 -7.38 -14.47 -10.33
C GLU A 6 -6.61 -13.16 -10.55
N GLN A 7 -6.51 -12.31 -9.52
CA GLN A 7 -5.69 -11.11 -9.58
C GLN A 7 -4.20 -11.45 -9.67
N ILE A 8 -3.76 -12.49 -8.96
CA ILE A 8 -2.36 -12.96 -9.01
C ILE A 8 -2.03 -13.55 -10.37
N LYS A 9 -2.90 -14.39 -10.94
CA LYS A 9 -2.75 -14.92 -12.30
C LYS A 9 -2.69 -13.80 -13.34
N LYS A 10 -3.58 -12.82 -13.23
CA LYS A 10 -3.60 -11.64 -14.13
C LYS A 10 -2.31 -10.82 -14.02
N ALA A 11 -1.80 -10.62 -12.80
CA ALA A 11 -0.51 -9.95 -12.59
C ALA A 11 0.65 -10.73 -13.23
N ALA A 12 0.68 -12.05 -13.06
CA ALA A 12 1.68 -12.91 -13.69
C ALA A 12 1.64 -12.80 -15.22
N PHE A 13 0.45 -12.85 -15.81
CA PHE A 13 0.23 -12.69 -17.25
C PHE A 13 0.71 -11.33 -17.78
N PHE A 14 0.43 -10.24 -17.06
CA PHE A 14 0.92 -8.93 -17.49
C PHE A 14 2.44 -8.82 -17.40
N LEU A 15 3.04 -9.35 -16.35
CA LEU A 15 4.49 -9.33 -16.15
C LEU A 15 5.22 -10.28 -17.11
N SER A 16 4.56 -11.28 -17.70
CA SER A 16 5.15 -12.13 -18.74
C SER A 16 5.32 -11.42 -20.09
N SER A 17 4.89 -10.16 -20.22
CA SER A 17 5.33 -9.29 -21.33
C SER A 17 6.82 -8.93 -21.25
N LEU A 18 7.45 -9.11 -20.08
CA LEU A 18 8.89 -8.98 -19.86
C LEU A 18 9.59 -10.33 -20.13
N ARG A 19 10.90 -10.30 -20.36
CA ARG A 19 11.69 -11.52 -20.58
C ARG A 19 11.76 -12.35 -19.31
N VAL A 20 11.42 -13.62 -19.40
CA VAL A 20 11.71 -14.61 -18.37
C VAL A 20 13.22 -14.95 -18.45
N PRO A 21 13.98 -14.93 -17.34
CA PRO A 21 15.37 -15.33 -17.35
C PRO A 21 15.57 -16.73 -17.95
N ALA A 22 16.68 -16.94 -18.67
CA ALA A 22 16.98 -18.24 -19.26
C ALA A 22 16.97 -19.36 -18.20
N ASN A 23 16.55 -20.56 -18.58
CA ASN A 23 16.42 -21.74 -17.69
C ASN A 23 15.38 -21.60 -16.56
N THR A 24 14.50 -20.60 -16.61
CA THR A 24 13.40 -20.47 -15.66
C THR A 24 12.14 -21.10 -16.24
N ASP A 25 11.59 -22.10 -15.53
CA ASP A 25 10.29 -22.70 -15.90
C ASP A 25 9.14 -21.69 -15.65
N PRO A 26 8.38 -21.29 -16.68
CA PRO A 26 7.25 -20.37 -16.53
C PRO A 26 6.19 -20.88 -15.54
N ASN A 27 5.98 -22.19 -15.43
CA ASN A 27 5.04 -22.78 -14.48
C ASN A 27 5.53 -22.65 -13.04
N ALA A 28 6.85 -22.75 -12.83
CA ALA A 28 7.47 -22.52 -11.52
C ALA A 28 7.33 -21.05 -11.10
N VAL A 29 7.47 -20.09 -12.04
CA VAL A 29 7.25 -18.66 -11.76
C VAL A 29 5.82 -18.37 -11.35
N ALA A 30 4.84 -18.84 -12.14
CA ALA A 30 3.42 -18.64 -11.84
C ALA A 30 3.01 -19.24 -10.49
N SER A 31 3.51 -20.45 -10.18
CA SER A 31 3.26 -21.11 -8.89
C SER A 31 3.92 -20.36 -7.73
N SER A 32 5.13 -19.85 -7.94
CA SER A 32 5.84 -19.07 -6.92
C SER A 32 5.15 -17.75 -6.63
N TYR A 33 4.62 -17.05 -7.65
CA TYR A 33 3.79 -15.86 -7.46
C TYR A 33 2.52 -16.17 -6.69
N LYS A 34 1.81 -17.24 -7.02
CA LYS A 34 0.63 -17.67 -6.29
C LYS A 34 0.92 -17.90 -4.80
N LEU A 35 2.03 -18.57 -4.50
CA LEU A 35 2.44 -18.86 -3.13
C LEU A 35 2.82 -17.59 -2.34
N THR A 36 3.59 -16.70 -2.97
CA THR A 36 4.23 -15.56 -2.30
C THR A 36 3.35 -14.32 -2.21
N LEU A 37 2.44 -14.11 -3.15
CA LEU A 37 1.58 -12.92 -3.21
C LEU A 37 0.24 -13.08 -2.48
N LYS A 38 -0.08 -14.26 -1.92
CA LYS A 38 -1.35 -14.50 -1.20
C LYS A 38 -1.62 -13.53 -0.04
N HIS A 39 -0.55 -12.98 0.54
CA HIS A 39 -0.61 -12.05 1.67
C HIS A 39 -0.55 -10.58 1.23
N VAL A 40 -0.37 -10.31 -0.06
CA VAL A 40 -0.30 -8.96 -0.61
C VAL A 40 -1.72 -8.44 -0.86
N SER A 41 -1.94 -7.16 -0.65
CA SER A 41 -3.20 -6.49 -0.99
C SER A 41 -3.41 -6.40 -2.50
N ALA A 42 -4.66 -6.50 -2.92
CA ALA A 42 -5.03 -6.35 -4.33
C ALA A 42 -4.57 -5.01 -4.91
N TYR A 43 -4.65 -3.95 -4.12
CA TYR A 43 -4.17 -2.61 -4.49
C TYR A 43 -2.66 -2.59 -4.76
N ALA A 44 -1.86 -3.08 -3.81
CA ALA A 44 -0.41 -3.04 -3.94
C ALA A 44 0.07 -3.88 -5.13
N LEU A 45 -0.55 -5.05 -5.35
CA LEU A 45 -0.25 -5.89 -6.51
C LEU A 45 -0.57 -5.18 -7.83
N ALA A 46 -1.77 -4.62 -7.97
CA ALA A 46 -2.18 -3.92 -9.19
C ALA A 46 -1.26 -2.72 -9.47
N LYS A 47 -0.94 -1.92 -8.43
CA LYS A 47 -0.08 -0.76 -8.57
C LYS A 47 1.38 -1.15 -8.83
N ALA A 48 1.84 -2.26 -8.27
CA ALA A 48 3.16 -2.80 -8.56
C ALA A 48 3.30 -3.16 -10.04
N VAL A 49 2.34 -3.92 -10.59
CA VAL A 49 2.35 -4.30 -12.01
C VAL A 49 2.36 -3.06 -12.91
N GLU A 50 1.50 -2.07 -12.65
CA GLU A 50 1.46 -0.81 -13.40
C GLU A 50 2.81 -0.09 -13.37
N ASN A 51 3.39 0.11 -12.18
CA ASN A 51 4.66 0.83 -12.03
C ASN A 51 5.82 0.09 -12.70
N ILE A 52 5.82 -1.25 -12.68
CA ILE A 52 6.85 -2.08 -13.31
C ILE A 52 6.77 -1.95 -14.83
N LEU A 53 5.57 -2.12 -15.40
CA LEU A 53 5.37 -2.05 -16.86
C LEU A 53 5.62 -0.65 -17.43
N THR A 54 5.38 0.38 -16.63
CA THR A 54 5.68 1.78 -17.00
C THR A 54 7.14 2.18 -16.71
N GLY A 55 7.97 1.27 -16.21
CA GLY A 55 9.39 1.52 -15.95
C GLY A 55 9.66 2.51 -14.81
N GLN A 56 8.68 2.73 -13.92
CA GLN A 56 8.74 3.66 -12.79
C GLN A 56 9.43 3.08 -11.55
N VAL A 57 9.75 1.78 -11.54
CA VAL A 57 10.39 1.13 -10.41
C VAL A 57 11.91 1.21 -10.54
N GLU A 58 12.53 1.94 -9.61
CA GLU A 58 13.99 1.98 -9.49
C GLU A 58 14.54 0.67 -8.89
N GLY A 59 15.70 0.25 -9.38
CA GLY A 59 16.40 -0.94 -8.88
C GLY A 59 15.82 -2.28 -9.33
N MET A 60 14.79 -2.29 -10.18
CA MET A 60 14.31 -3.49 -10.88
C MET A 60 14.69 -3.45 -12.35
N SER A 61 14.81 -4.64 -12.95
CA SER A 61 15.01 -4.75 -14.40
C SER A 61 13.81 -4.21 -15.16
N LYS A 62 14.06 -3.39 -16.18
CA LYS A 62 13.05 -2.94 -17.15
C LYS A 62 12.80 -3.97 -18.26
N VAL A 63 13.62 -5.02 -18.32
CA VAL A 63 13.64 -6.00 -19.41
C VAL A 63 13.21 -7.38 -18.91
N PHE A 64 13.62 -7.74 -17.71
CA PHE A 64 13.36 -9.05 -17.13
C PHE A 64 12.19 -8.99 -16.18
N MET A 65 11.41 -10.07 -16.17
CA MET A 65 10.34 -10.28 -15.21
C MET A 65 10.91 -10.21 -13.78
N PRO A 66 10.23 -9.54 -12.84
CA PRO A 66 10.74 -9.42 -11.47
C PRO A 66 10.79 -10.80 -10.81
N THR A 67 11.74 -10.99 -9.91
CA THR A 67 11.73 -12.13 -9.01
C THR A 67 10.58 -12.02 -8.01
N CYS A 68 10.20 -13.15 -7.40
CA CYS A 68 9.18 -13.14 -6.35
C CYS A 68 9.57 -12.22 -5.19
N ALA A 69 10.85 -12.21 -4.81
CA ALA A 69 11.37 -11.38 -3.74
C ALA A 69 11.26 -9.88 -4.07
N GLU A 70 11.65 -9.48 -5.29
CA GLU A 70 11.51 -8.10 -5.76
C GLU A 70 10.05 -7.65 -5.75
N LEU A 71 9.16 -8.45 -6.33
CA LEU A 71 7.74 -8.10 -6.45
C LEU A 71 7.06 -8.01 -5.08
N VAL A 72 7.27 -8.97 -4.19
CA VAL A 72 6.73 -8.95 -2.81
C VAL A 72 7.27 -7.75 -2.04
N SER A 73 8.58 -7.52 -2.07
CA SER A 73 9.21 -6.39 -1.36
C SER A 73 8.62 -5.06 -1.82
N TYR A 74 8.42 -4.90 -3.13
CA TYR A 74 7.84 -3.67 -3.66
C TYR A 74 6.37 -3.50 -3.29
N CYS A 75 5.58 -4.57 -3.33
CA CYS A 75 4.22 -4.54 -2.84
C CYS A 75 4.15 -4.12 -1.36
N GLN A 76 5.00 -4.69 -0.50
CA GLN A 76 5.07 -4.32 0.93
C GLN A 76 5.47 -2.86 1.13
N LYS A 77 6.38 -2.32 0.30
CA LYS A 77 6.73 -0.90 0.31
C LYS A 77 5.52 -0.02 -0.04
N LEU A 78 4.73 -0.41 -1.05
CA LEU A 78 3.50 0.32 -1.41
C LEU A 78 2.47 0.29 -0.28
N GLU A 79 2.26 -0.86 0.35
CA GLU A 79 1.37 -0.99 1.51
C GLU A 79 1.83 -0.11 2.68
N SER A 80 3.12 -0.15 2.99
CA SER A 80 3.70 0.67 4.06
C SER A 80 3.52 2.16 3.80
N LYS A 81 3.66 2.61 2.55
CA LYS A 81 3.41 4.01 2.16
C LYS A 81 1.95 4.42 2.37
N VAL A 82 1.00 3.54 2.02
CA VAL A 82 -0.43 3.81 2.23
C VAL A 82 -0.75 3.85 3.72
N LEU A 83 -0.26 2.88 4.49
CA LEU A 83 -0.45 2.82 5.94
C LEU A 83 0.14 4.05 6.64
N ALA A 84 1.35 4.48 6.25
CA ALA A 84 1.96 5.68 6.78
C ALA A 84 1.09 6.92 6.52
N ARG A 85 0.59 7.10 5.29
CA ARG A 85 -0.31 8.21 4.95
C ARG A 85 -1.62 8.16 5.74
N ALA A 86 -2.23 6.98 5.86
CA ALA A 86 -3.45 6.80 6.65
C ALA A 86 -3.22 7.16 8.13
N TRP A 87 -2.08 6.74 8.69
CA TRP A 87 -1.69 7.09 10.06
C TRP A 87 -1.49 8.60 10.24
N TYR A 88 -0.85 9.28 9.29
CA TYR A 88 -0.71 10.73 9.32
C TYR A 88 -2.07 11.45 9.32
N VAL A 89 -3.00 11.01 8.47
CA VAL A 89 -4.36 11.57 8.42
C VAL A 89 -5.10 11.31 9.73
N HIS A 90 -5.05 10.10 10.24
CA HIS A 90 -5.69 9.74 11.51
C HIS A 90 -5.19 10.63 12.66
N ARG A 91 -3.87 10.77 12.78
CA ARG A 91 -3.24 11.63 13.80
C ARG A 91 -3.61 13.10 13.63
N ALA A 92 -3.76 13.59 12.40
CA ALA A 92 -4.20 14.97 12.15
C ALA A 92 -5.64 15.19 12.62
N ILE A 93 -6.53 14.21 12.42
CA ILE A 93 -7.91 14.25 12.90
C ILE A 93 -7.95 14.26 14.43
N GLU A 94 -7.25 13.35 15.09
CA GLU A 94 -7.19 13.27 16.56
C GLU A 94 -6.67 14.60 17.16
N ASN A 95 -5.59 15.15 16.60
CA ASN A 95 -5.05 16.43 17.04
C ASN A 95 -6.06 17.58 16.87
N THR A 96 -6.84 17.57 15.78
CA THR A 96 -7.85 18.60 15.52
C THR A 96 -9.00 18.50 16.52
N GLN A 97 -9.49 17.30 16.78
CA GLN A 97 -10.54 17.05 17.79
C GLN A 97 -10.08 17.45 19.20
N ALA A 98 -8.85 17.08 19.58
CA ALA A 98 -8.29 17.44 20.88
C ALA A 98 -8.13 18.96 21.05
N LYS A 99 -7.80 19.69 19.98
CA LYS A 99 -7.75 21.17 20.00
C LYS A 99 -9.14 21.78 20.17
N ALA A 100 -10.13 21.29 19.41
CA ALA A 100 -11.50 21.77 19.50
C ALA A 100 -12.08 21.57 20.92
N LEU A 101 -11.83 20.42 21.54
CA LEU A 101 -12.28 20.15 22.91
C LEU A 101 -11.65 21.13 23.92
N LYS A 102 -10.33 21.35 23.83
CA LYS A 102 -9.63 22.33 24.69
C LYS A 102 -10.13 23.76 24.49
N GLU A 103 -10.51 24.13 23.27
CA GLU A 103 -11.09 25.44 22.99
C GLU A 103 -12.50 25.58 23.56
N GLN A 104 -13.31 24.51 23.52
CA GLN A 104 -14.64 24.48 24.13
C GLN A 104 -14.54 24.59 25.66
N GLU A 105 -13.69 23.78 26.30
CA GLU A 105 -13.44 23.84 27.75
C GLU A 105 -12.98 25.23 28.20
N LYS A 106 -12.12 25.89 27.40
CA LYS A 106 -11.70 27.27 27.65
C LYS A 106 -12.86 28.26 27.54
N ARG A 107 -13.76 28.10 26.56
CA ARG A 107 -14.93 28.99 26.40
C ARG A 107 -15.93 28.81 27.54
N GLU A 108 -16.17 27.58 27.98
CA GLU A 108 -17.07 27.26 29.09
C GLU A 108 -16.52 27.79 30.43
N ASN A 109 -15.21 27.69 30.67
CA ASN A 109 -14.57 28.26 31.88
C ASN A 109 -14.48 29.80 31.91
N VAL A 110 -14.73 30.48 30.80
CA VAL A 110 -14.67 31.96 30.72
C VAL A 110 -16.03 32.61 30.97
N ILE A 111 -17.14 31.85 30.99
CA ILE A 111 -18.47 32.40 31.31
C ILE A 111 -18.49 32.76 32.80
N PRO A 112 -18.49 34.06 33.19
CA PRO A 112 -18.56 34.43 34.59
C PRO A 112 -19.96 34.09 35.09
N PHE A 113 -20.05 33.40 36.23
CA PHE A 113 -21.29 33.35 37.01
C PHE A 113 -21.65 34.77 37.48
N THR A 114 -22.33 35.55 36.64
CA THR A 114 -23.05 36.74 37.10
C THR A 114 -24.42 36.30 37.56
N LYS A 115 -24.50 35.77 38.79
CA LYS A 115 -25.69 35.83 39.61
C LYS A 115 -25.31 36.40 40.97
N THR A 116 -26.30 37.06 41.58
CA THR A 116 -26.34 37.76 42.88
C THR A 116 -25.87 39.22 42.80
N GLY A 117 -26.71 40.23 43.04
CA GLY A 117 -28.11 40.25 43.45
C GLY A 117 -28.65 41.68 43.41
#